data_AF-A0A7J0F668-F1
#
_entry.id   AF-A0A7J0F668-F1
#
_cell.length_a   1.000
_cell.length_b   1.000
_cell.length_c   1.000
_cell.angle_alpha   90.00
_cell.angle_beta   90.00
_cell.angle_gamma   90.00
#
_symmetry.space_group_name_H-M   'P 1'
#
loop_
_entity.id
_entity.type
_entity.pdbx_description
1 polymer ?
#
loop_
_entity_poly.entity_id
_entity_poly.type
_entity_poly.pdbx_seq_one_letter_code
_entity_poly.pdbx_strand_id
1 'polypeptide(L)'
;MGIWILFPLVAVVIASAPATANLEGDALYALRRSMKDPDNVLQSWYPNLVNPCTWFHVTCDSDNRVTRLDLGKAKLSGILDLELGKLERLQHL
;
A
#
# COMPACT_ATOMS: atom_id res chain seq x y z
N MET A 1 17.48 -54.21 16.06
CA MET A 1 18.20 -53.07 15.45
C MET A 1 17.25 -52.47 14.41
N GLY A 2 16.58 -51.34 14.56
CA GLY A 2 16.94 -50.13 15.27
C GLY A 2 17.52 -49.12 14.29
N ILE A 3 16.68 -48.47 13.47
CA ILE A 3 16.78 -47.04 13.15
C ILE A 3 15.50 -46.61 12.45
N TRP A 4 14.68 -45.86 13.17
CA TRP A 4 13.55 -45.12 12.64
C TRP A 4 14.15 -43.94 11.89
N ILE A 5 13.97 -43.88 10.56
CA ILE A 5 14.37 -42.70 9.80
C ILE A 5 13.47 -41.56 10.25
N LEU A 6 14.02 -40.74 11.15
CA LEU A 6 13.51 -39.44 11.50
C LEU A 6 13.53 -38.60 10.22
N PHE A 7 12.40 -38.53 9.51
CA PHE A 7 12.18 -37.49 8.54
C PHE A 7 12.27 -36.17 9.29
N PRO A 8 13.26 -35.29 9.02
CA PRO A 8 13.26 -34.00 9.66
C PRO A 8 12.01 -33.28 9.18
N LEU A 9 11.10 -33.00 10.12
CA LEU A 9 9.96 -32.12 9.91
C LEU A 9 10.56 -30.74 9.65
N VAL A 10 10.91 -30.46 8.39
CA VAL A 10 11.35 -29.13 7.98
C VAL A 10 10.12 -28.25 8.08
N ALA A 11 9.95 -27.60 9.23
CA ALA A 11 8.98 -26.54 9.40
C ALA A 11 9.42 -25.38 8.50
N VAL A 12 8.75 -25.23 7.36
CA VAL A 12 8.89 -24.03 6.53
C VAL A 12 8.27 -22.89 7.31
N VAL A 13 9.12 -22.09 7.96
CA VAL A 13 8.69 -20.86 8.61
C VAL A 13 8.44 -19.84 7.51
N ILE A 14 7.19 -19.67 7.12
CA ILE A 14 6.78 -18.53 6.28
C ILE A 14 6.88 -17.29 7.18
N ALA A 15 7.96 -16.54 7.02
CA ALA A 15 8.09 -15.23 7.65
C ALA A 15 7.04 -14.30 7.02
N SER A 16 5.88 -14.16 7.65
CA SER A 16 4.95 -13.08 7.32
C SER A 16 5.54 -11.78 7.86
N ALA A 17 5.75 -10.80 6.97
CA ALA A 17 6.04 -9.45 7.39
C ALA A 17 4.90 -8.98 8.31
N PRO A 18 5.19 -8.27 9.42
CA PRO A 18 4.14 -7.69 10.24
C PRO A 18 3.30 -6.78 9.34
N ALA A 19 1.99 -7.05 9.26
CA ALA A 19 1.05 -6.13 8.66
C ALA A 19 0.98 -4.91 9.59
N THR A 20 1.93 -3.98 9.45
CA THR A 20 1.74 -2.63 9.94
C THR A 20 0.43 -2.16 9.29
N ALA A 21 -0.59 -1.87 10.10
CA ALA A 21 -1.77 -1.17 9.63
C ALA A 21 -1.27 0.02 8.81
N ASN A 22 -1.49 -0.03 7.50
CA ASN A 22 -0.81 0.87 6.60
C ASN A 22 -1.54 2.21 6.64
N LEU A 23 -1.18 3.05 7.61
CA LEU A 23 -1.81 4.36 7.81
C LEU A 23 -1.75 5.23 6.55
N GLU A 24 -0.70 5.09 5.74
CA GLU A 24 -0.59 5.76 4.44
C GLU A 24 -1.59 5.17 3.43
N GLY A 25 -1.75 3.85 3.39
CA GLY A 25 -2.76 3.17 2.60
C GLY A 25 -4.19 3.59 2.97
N ASP A 26 -4.51 3.69 4.25
CA ASP A 26 -5.82 4.15 4.72
C ASP A 26 -6.07 5.62 4.34
N ALA A 27 -5.05 6.48 4.48
CA ALA A 27 -5.12 7.88 4.07
C ALA A 27 -5.34 8.05 2.57
N LEU A 28 -4.60 7.30 1.75
CA LEU A 28 -4.77 7.28 0.30
C LEU A 28 -6.14 6.71 -0.10
N TYR A 29 -6.65 5.70 0.62
CA TYR A 29 -7.99 5.18 0.39
C TYR A 29 -9.08 6.19 0.78
N ALA A 30 -8.87 6.98 1.83
CA ALA A 30 -9.75 8.11 2.16
C ALA A 30 -9.78 9.13 1.01
N LEU A 31 -8.61 9.49 0.46
CA LEU A 31 -8.53 10.35 -0.72
C LEU A 31 -9.31 9.77 -1.91
N ARG A 32 -9.13 8.48 -2.21
CA ARG A 32 -9.87 7.80 -3.28
C ARG A 32 -11.38 7.95 -3.11
N ARG A 33 -11.90 7.75 -1.90
CA ARG A 33 -13.34 7.86 -1.61
C ARG A 33 -13.86 9.30 -1.72
N SER A 34 -13.00 10.28 -1.50
CA SER A 34 -13.30 11.71 -1.60
C SER A 34 -13.18 12.27 -3.03
N MET A 35 -12.74 11.45 -4.00
CA MET A 35 -12.56 11.81 -5.40
C MET A 35 -13.58 11.13 -6.32
N LYS A 36 -14.06 11.88 -7.31
CA LYS A 36 -14.75 11.35 -8.48
C LYS A 36 -13.71 11.02 -9.54
N ASP A 37 -13.68 9.75 -9.92
CA ASP A 37 -12.68 9.16 -10.80
C ASP A 37 -13.36 8.52 -12.02
N PRO A 38 -13.67 9.29 -13.09
CA PRO A 38 -14.39 8.77 -14.25
C PRO A 38 -13.58 7.77 -15.07
N ASP A 39 -12.25 7.86 -15.02
CA ASP A 39 -11.32 7.06 -15.82
C ASP A 39 -10.74 5.86 -15.02
N ASN A 40 -11.19 5.66 -13.77
CA ASN A 40 -10.73 4.60 -12.85
C ASN A 40 -9.20 4.62 -12.61
N VAL A 41 -8.60 5.81 -12.54
CA VAL A 41 -7.16 6.00 -12.30
C VAL A 41 -6.73 5.46 -10.94
N LEU A 42 -7.58 5.60 -9.92
CA LEU A 42 -7.30 5.18 -8.54
C LEU A 42 -7.74 3.73 -8.26
N GLN A 43 -8.03 2.95 -9.30
CA GLN A 43 -8.61 1.61 -9.14
C GLN A 43 -7.77 0.68 -8.28
N SER A 44 -6.43 0.76 -8.34
CA SER A 44 -5.54 -0.14 -7.59
C SER A 44 -5.45 0.17 -6.10
N TRP A 45 -6.02 1.29 -5.64
CA TRP A 45 -5.83 1.79 -4.28
C TRP A 45 -6.75 1.07 -3.29
N TYR A 46 -6.32 -0.11 -2.83
CA TYR A 46 -7.06 -0.96 -1.90
C TYR A 46 -6.24 -1.23 -0.63
N PRO A 47 -6.65 -0.68 0.54
CA PRO A 47 -5.83 -0.68 1.76
C PRO A 47 -5.62 -2.07 2.36
N ASN A 48 -6.49 -3.02 2.06
CA ASN A 48 -6.53 -4.36 2.64
C ASN A 48 -5.86 -5.45 1.78
N LEU A 49 -5.38 -5.12 0.58
CA LEU A 49 -4.85 -6.12 -0.35
C LEU A 49 -3.33 -6.08 -0.44
N VAL A 50 -2.73 -4.89 -0.52
CA VAL A 50 -1.31 -4.72 -0.82
C VAL A 50 -0.77 -3.40 -0.26
N ASN A 51 0.55 -3.30 -0.15
CA ASN A 51 1.23 -2.05 0.23
C ASN A 51 0.97 -0.94 -0.82
N PRO A 52 0.67 0.31 -0.42
CA PRO A 52 0.46 1.45 -1.32
C PRO A 52 1.59 1.69 -2.32
N CYS A 53 2.82 1.26 -2.03
CA CYS A 53 3.94 1.34 -2.97
C CYS A 53 3.75 0.48 -4.24
N THR A 54 2.77 -0.42 -4.24
CA THR A 54 2.40 -1.23 -5.42
C THR A 54 1.22 -0.64 -6.19
N TRP A 55 0.64 0.47 -5.71
CA TRP A 55 -0.49 1.11 -6.36
C TRP A 55 -0.03 1.98 -7.53
N PHE A 56 -0.88 2.12 -8.55
CA PHE A 56 -0.63 3.05 -9.63
C PHE A 56 -0.56 4.48 -9.11
N HIS A 57 0.33 5.25 -9.74
CA HIS A 57 0.55 6.67 -9.41
C HIS A 57 1.11 6.90 -8.00
N VAL A 58 1.67 5.88 -7.35
CA VAL A 58 2.33 5.99 -6.04
C VAL A 58 3.80 5.65 -6.22
N THR A 59 4.68 6.53 -5.72
CA THR A 59 6.12 6.27 -5.61
C THR A 59 6.52 6.25 -4.14
N CYS A 60 7.36 5.30 -3.76
CA CYS A 60 7.89 5.15 -2.41
C CYS A 60 9.41 5.26 -2.36
N ASP A 61 9.93 5.56 -1.17
CA ASP A 61 11.36 5.47 -0.86
C ASP A 61 11.81 4.02 -0.53
N SER A 62 13.08 3.88 -0.14
CA SER A 62 13.69 2.60 0.25
C SER A 62 13.05 1.96 1.48
N ASP A 63 12.37 2.75 2.31
CA ASP A 63 11.72 2.32 3.55
C ASP A 63 10.23 2.00 3.32
N ASN A 64 9.79 1.96 2.05
CA ASN A 64 8.40 1.75 1.64
C ASN A 64 7.43 2.82 2.18
N ARG A 65 7.90 4.06 2.29
CA ARG A 65 7.08 5.22 2.64
C ARG A 65 6.70 5.98 1.38
N VAL A 66 5.45 6.42 1.30
CA VAL A 66 4.96 7.17 0.14
C VAL A 66 5.65 8.55 0.07
N THR A 67 6.31 8.83 -1.06
CA THR A 67 7.03 10.09 -1.29
C THR A 67 6.45 10.93 -2.42
N ARG A 68 5.74 10.32 -3.36
CA ARG A 68 5.09 11.05 -4.46
C ARG A 68 3.79 10.39 -4.90
N LEU A 69 2.81 11.24 -5.23
CA LEU A 69 1.58 10.86 -5.91
C LEU A 69 1.51 11.57 -7.27
N ASP A 70 1.38 10.80 -8.35
CA ASP A 70 1.38 11.32 -9.73
C ASP A 70 -0.04 11.34 -10.32
N LEU A 71 -0.87 12.26 -9.82
CA LEU A 71 -2.29 12.39 -10.19
C LEU A 71 -2.57 13.47 -11.24
N GLY A 72 -1.52 14.06 -11.80
CA GLY A 72 -1.61 15.09 -12.83
C GLY A 72 -2.37 14.60 -14.07
N LYS A 73 -3.31 15.42 -14.57
CA LYS A 73 -4.14 15.14 -15.76
C LYS A 73 -5.09 13.93 -15.64
N ALA A 74 -5.25 13.36 -14.46
CA ALA A 74 -6.13 12.21 -14.20
C ALA A 74 -7.63 12.52 -14.21
N LYS A 75 -8.03 13.76 -14.55
CA LYS A 75 -9.43 14.26 -14.54
C LYS A 75 -10.19 13.96 -13.23
N LEU A 76 -9.46 13.82 -12.13
CA LEU A 76 -10.04 13.65 -10.81
C LEU A 76 -10.68 14.96 -10.37
N SER A 77 -11.86 14.86 -9.76
CA SER A 77 -12.55 16.02 -9.18
C SER A 77 -13.09 15.65 -7.81
N GLY A 78 -12.94 16.52 -6.81
CA GLY A 78 -13.33 16.20 -5.44
C GLY A 78 -12.63 17.10 -4.43
N ILE A 79 -12.58 16.65 -3.18
CA ILE A 79 -11.93 17.37 -2.09
C ILE A 79 -10.68 16.59 -1.69
N LEU A 80 -9.58 17.31 -1.48
CA LEU A 80 -8.37 16.73 -0.89
C LEU A 80 -8.65 16.42 0.59
N ASP A 81 -8.58 15.14 0.93
CA ASP A 81 -8.81 14.66 2.28
C ASP A 81 -7.66 15.08 3.22
N LEU A 82 -7.97 15.55 4.43
CA LEU A 82 -6.97 15.95 5.43
C LEU A 82 -6.11 14.77 5.89
N GLU A 83 -6.61 13.55 5.71
CA GLU A 83 -5.88 12.32 5.98
C GLU A 83 -4.57 12.22 5.18
N LEU A 84 -4.43 12.97 4.06
CA LEU A 84 -3.16 13.11 3.35
C LEU A 84 -2.00 13.60 4.23
N GLY A 85 -2.29 14.29 5.33
CA GLY A 85 -1.28 14.70 6.31
C GLY A 85 -0.58 13.53 7.01
N LYS A 86 -1.11 12.30 6.92
CA LYS A 86 -0.48 11.08 7.45
C LYS A 86 0.67 10.56 6.59
N LEU A 87 0.82 11.07 5.35
CA LEU A 87 1.94 10.75 4.48
C LEU A 87 3.15 11.62 4.84
N GLU A 88 3.81 11.30 5.95
CA GLU A 88 4.88 12.12 6.54
C GLU A 88 6.10 12.31 5.62
N ARG A 89 6.29 11.42 4.64
CA ARG A 89 7.39 11.47 3.67
C ARG A 89 6.98 12.01 2.31
N LEU A 90 5.74 12.46 2.14
CA LEU A 90 5.25 13.00 0.88
C LEU A 90 5.98 14.30 0.53
N GLN A 91 6.58 14.32 -0.65
CA GLN A 91 7.35 15.45 -1.19
C GLN A 91 6.66 16.07 -2.40
N HIS A 92 5.87 15.28 -3.15
CA HIS A 92 5.24 15.72 -4.40
C HIS A 92 3.82 15.17 -4.52
N LEU A 93 2.89 16.04 -4.93
CA LEU A 93 1.48 15.75 -5.18
C LEU A 93 1.03 16.40 -6.50
#